data_AF-A0A9D3TEU3-F1
#
_entry.id   AF-A0A9D3TEU3-F1
#
_cell.length_a   1.000
_cell.length_b   1.000
_cell.length_c   1.000
_cell.angle_alpha   90.00
_cell.angle_beta   90.00
_cell.angle_gamma   90.00
#
_symmetry.space_group_name_H-M   'P 1'
#
loop_
_entity.id
_entity.type
_entity.pdbx_description
1 polymer ?
#
loop_
_entity_poly.entity_id
_entity_poly.type
_entity_poly.pdbx_seq_one_letter_code
_entity_poly.pdbx_strand_id
1 'polypeptide(L)'
;MQWEGPEPWGVRVLSPYTGRPADRERPPPREAGGQAAQPTHRQADTQTHTQADRQTQHRQTHRDADSQTDRHTHRQADSQSDSQTGTQADSQTDRQTHRQADSQSDSQTGTQADSQTGRLTVRLTDRHTGRPIDRQADRYTDRQTHSQVWKMWSWALAGVLFLSTVQAIDFRHHRYEDLVRALLSVQNECPYVTRVYSIGRSVEGRHLYVLEFSDHPGIHEPMEPEFKYVGNMHGNEVLGRELLIQFSQFLCEEYRAGNQRITQLIQDTRIHILPSMNPDGYEVAAQQGPEFNGYLTGRGNSREVDLNRNFPDLNSLMYYYEKTDGQNHHLPLPDNWEEQVEPETLAVIKWMQNYNFVLSANLHGGAVVANYPFDKSRDPRMRGKTTYSATPDDKVFKQLAKTYSYAHSWMHKGWNCGDYFDEGITNGASWYSLSKGMQDFNYLHTNCFEITLELSCDKFPLASVLQKEWLGNREALVSYLEQVHHGIKGMVYDENNNPIANAVISVVGIHHDITSGADGDYFRLLLPGTYTVTASAEGYLPSTSTVTVGPAEAIQLHFHLKPAPKDVNLNKNLLNKKETHSGKTPLRNPGPR
;
A
#
# COMPACT_ATOMS: atom_id res chain seq x y z
N MET A 1 -56.19 -46.99 16.51
CA MET A 1 -55.68 -46.68 17.86
C MET A 1 -54.25 -46.16 17.63
N GLN A 2 -53.93 -44.87 17.70
CA GLN A 2 -54.23 -43.85 18.74
C GLN A 2 -53.65 -44.31 20.10
N TRP A 3 -52.99 -43.44 20.88
CA TRP A 3 -53.29 -42.02 21.11
C TRP A 3 -52.09 -41.04 21.00
N GLU A 4 -52.41 -39.79 20.63
CA GLU A 4 -51.93 -38.44 21.05
C GLU A 4 -50.44 -38.16 21.41
N GLY A 5 -49.90 -36.94 21.22
CA GLY A 5 -50.46 -35.71 20.63
C GLY A 5 -49.46 -34.51 20.68
N PRO A 6 -49.51 -33.51 19.77
CA PRO A 6 -48.56 -32.38 19.71
C PRO A 6 -49.20 -30.98 19.95
N GLU A 7 -48.40 -29.94 20.25
CA GLU A 7 -48.59 -28.52 19.86
C GLU A 7 -47.35 -27.63 20.17
N PRO A 8 -46.99 -26.64 19.34
CA PRO A 8 -45.98 -25.62 19.64
C PRO A 8 -46.50 -24.15 19.65
N TRP A 9 -45.87 -23.28 20.43
CA TRP A 9 -46.06 -21.81 20.41
C TRP A 9 -44.91 -21.15 19.63
N GLY A 10 -45.05 -20.00 18.96
CA GLY A 10 -46.24 -19.20 18.68
C GLY A 10 -45.86 -17.80 18.17
N VAL A 11 -46.15 -17.46 16.91
CA VAL A 11 -45.77 -16.18 16.27
C VAL A 11 -47.00 -15.27 16.13
N ARG A 12 -46.84 -13.96 16.39
CA ARG A 12 -47.89 -12.94 16.21
C ARG A 12 -47.64 -12.06 14.98
N VAL A 13 -48.61 -12.04 14.07
CA VAL A 13 -48.81 -11.00 13.05
C VAL A 13 -50.29 -10.60 13.10
N LEU A 14 -50.60 -9.30 12.95
CA LEU A 14 -51.96 -8.78 13.04
C LEU A 14 -52.66 -8.74 11.65
N SER A 15 -53.98 -8.89 11.67
CA SER A 15 -54.83 -9.03 10.48
C SER A 15 -55.65 -7.75 10.20
N PRO A 16 -55.88 -7.38 8.92
CA PRO A 16 -56.85 -6.37 8.52
C PRO A 16 -58.25 -6.98 8.29
N TYR A 17 -59.31 -6.20 8.57
CA TYR A 17 -60.71 -6.59 8.39
C TYR A 17 -61.39 -5.93 7.16
N THR A 18 -62.43 -6.58 6.64
CA THR A 18 -63.38 -6.09 5.61
C THR A 18 -64.55 -5.33 6.27
N GLY A 19 -65.49 -4.63 5.60
CA GLY A 19 -65.79 -4.38 4.18
C GLY A 19 -66.89 -3.29 4.00
N ARG A 20 -67.44 -3.06 2.78
CA ARG A 20 -68.47 -2.01 2.48
C ARG A 20 -69.93 -2.50 2.68
N PRO A 21 -70.94 -1.60 2.81
CA PRO A 21 -71.69 -1.05 1.65
C PRO A 21 -71.91 0.50 1.74
N ALA A 22 -71.85 1.31 0.68
CA ALA A 22 -72.77 1.51 -0.47
C ALA A 22 -74.09 2.25 -0.14
N ASP A 23 -74.29 3.47 -0.68
CA ASP A 23 -75.31 3.74 -1.73
C ASP A 23 -75.08 5.09 -2.48
N ARG A 24 -76.00 5.47 -3.37
CA ARG A 24 -75.95 6.55 -4.41
C ARG A 24 -76.21 7.97 -3.91
N GLU A 25 -75.66 8.99 -4.60
CA GLU A 25 -76.47 9.85 -5.51
C GLU A 25 -75.64 10.74 -6.49
N ARG A 26 -76.33 11.60 -7.25
CA ARG A 26 -75.95 12.31 -8.50
C ARG A 26 -76.84 13.59 -8.63
N PRO A 27 -76.68 14.53 -9.59
CA PRO A 27 -75.57 14.83 -10.50
C PRO A 27 -75.15 16.36 -10.49
N PRO A 28 -75.18 17.22 -11.55
CA PRO A 28 -73.92 17.76 -12.12
C PRO A 28 -73.93 19.31 -12.40
N PRO A 29 -73.41 19.94 -13.49
CA PRO A 29 -72.59 21.17 -13.34
C PRO A 29 -73.04 22.37 -14.23
N ARG A 30 -72.18 23.40 -14.31
CA ARG A 30 -71.98 24.35 -15.44
C ARG A 30 -70.61 25.03 -15.25
N GLU A 31 -69.75 25.26 -16.25
CA GLU A 31 -69.86 25.71 -17.65
C GLU A 31 -70.16 27.21 -17.88
N ALA A 32 -69.13 27.92 -18.36
CA ALA A 32 -69.11 28.78 -19.56
C ALA A 32 -67.75 29.54 -19.58
N GLY A 33 -67.06 29.81 -20.69
CA GLY A 33 -67.20 29.50 -22.13
C GLY A 33 -65.97 30.09 -22.86
N GLY A 34 -65.70 29.92 -24.16
CA GLY A 34 -66.40 29.23 -25.24
C GLY A 34 -65.52 29.19 -26.52
N GLN A 35 -66.04 28.70 -27.64
CA GLN A 35 -65.28 28.53 -28.90
C GLN A 35 -65.55 29.65 -29.94
N ALA A 36 -64.50 30.16 -30.59
CA ALA A 36 -64.49 30.83 -31.91
C ALA A 36 -63.01 31.02 -32.34
N ALA A 37 -62.50 30.48 -33.45
CA ALA A 37 -62.73 30.80 -34.87
C ALA A 37 -61.89 31.99 -35.41
N GLN A 38 -61.12 31.72 -36.46
CA GLN A 38 -60.53 32.71 -37.40
C GLN A 38 -61.65 33.40 -38.23
N PRO A 39 -61.42 34.47 -39.04
CA PRO A 39 -60.14 35.03 -39.52
C PRO A 39 -60.02 36.58 -39.52
N THR A 40 -58.89 37.15 -39.99
CA THR A 40 -58.80 38.03 -41.19
C THR A 40 -57.39 38.65 -41.43
N HIS A 41 -57.08 38.90 -42.72
CA HIS A 41 -56.13 39.83 -43.37
C HIS A 41 -54.91 40.42 -42.60
N ARG A 42 -53.65 40.32 -43.08
CA ARG A 42 -53.00 40.70 -44.37
C ARG A 42 -52.61 42.19 -44.53
N GLN A 43 -51.30 42.45 -44.40
CA GLN A 43 -50.39 42.99 -45.43
C GLN A 43 -48.99 42.43 -45.07
N ALA A 44 -48.20 41.73 -45.89
CA ALA A 44 -47.79 41.88 -47.31
C ALA A 44 -46.73 43.01 -47.50
N ASP A 45 -45.57 42.79 -48.12
CA ASP A 45 -44.93 41.54 -48.62
C ASP A 45 -43.37 41.66 -48.45
N THR A 46 -42.37 41.13 -49.17
CA THR A 46 -42.25 40.53 -50.52
C THR A 46 -40.95 39.68 -50.62
N GLN A 47 -41.00 38.47 -51.22
CA GLN A 47 -40.04 37.79 -52.16
C GLN A 47 -38.49 37.92 -52.04
N THR A 48 -37.57 37.03 -52.51
CA THR A 48 -37.45 35.65 -53.08
C THR A 48 -35.92 35.29 -53.08
N HIS A 49 -35.31 34.19 -53.59
CA HIS A 49 -35.74 33.05 -54.42
C HIS A 49 -35.01 31.72 -54.01
N THR A 50 -34.30 31.02 -54.91
CA THR A 50 -33.79 29.64 -54.70
C THR A 50 -32.52 29.30 -55.53
N GLN A 51 -31.84 28.22 -55.12
CA GLN A 51 -31.02 27.26 -55.90
C GLN A 51 -29.53 27.52 -56.27
N ALA A 52 -28.73 26.51 -55.90
CA ALA A 52 -27.76 25.75 -56.71
C ALA A 52 -26.33 26.29 -57.04
N ASP A 53 -25.37 25.63 -56.35
CA ASP A 53 -24.19 24.93 -56.92
C ASP A 53 -22.86 25.66 -57.26
N ARG A 54 -21.78 24.87 -57.11
CA ARG A 54 -20.38 25.03 -57.59
C ARG A 54 -19.45 26.16 -57.09
N GLN A 55 -18.69 25.77 -56.07
CA GLN A 55 -17.22 25.54 -56.13
C GLN A 55 -16.19 26.71 -56.05
N THR A 56 -15.19 26.45 -55.19
CA THR A 56 -13.76 26.85 -55.24
C THR A 56 -13.23 28.16 -54.61
N GLN A 57 -12.16 27.95 -53.83
CA GLN A 57 -11.03 28.83 -53.45
C GLN A 57 -11.16 29.85 -52.29
N HIS A 58 -10.39 29.52 -51.23
CA HIS A 58 -9.69 30.41 -50.29
C HIS A 58 -10.51 31.25 -49.27
N ARG A 59 -10.12 31.33 -47.98
CA ARG A 59 -9.02 30.65 -47.23
C ARG A 59 -9.34 30.72 -45.72
N GLN A 60 -9.00 29.69 -44.94
CA GLN A 60 -9.15 29.76 -43.48
C GLN A 60 -8.12 30.68 -42.82
N THR A 61 -8.55 31.40 -41.78
CA THR A 61 -7.76 31.74 -40.59
C THR A 61 -8.69 31.77 -39.36
N HIS A 62 -8.14 31.66 -38.16
CA HIS A 62 -8.82 31.79 -36.85
C HIS A 62 -9.89 30.73 -36.50
N ARG A 63 -9.51 29.44 -36.47
CA ARG A 63 -10.11 28.44 -35.57
C ARG A 63 -9.18 27.31 -35.11
N ASP A 64 -7.87 27.56 -35.11
CA ASP A 64 -6.82 26.64 -34.67
C ASP A 64 -5.84 27.40 -33.75
N ALA A 65 -6.17 27.52 -32.46
CA ALA A 65 -5.36 28.23 -31.47
C ALA A 65 -5.24 27.46 -30.14
N ASP A 66 -6.37 27.00 -29.59
CA ASP A 66 -6.43 26.40 -28.25
C ASP A 66 -6.34 24.86 -28.23
N SER A 67 -5.80 24.24 -29.29
CA SER A 67 -5.68 22.76 -29.41
C SER A 67 -4.30 22.27 -29.83
N GLN A 68 -3.26 23.11 -29.72
CA GLN A 68 -1.87 22.73 -30.02
C GLN A 68 -0.92 22.85 -28.82
N THR A 69 -1.27 23.62 -27.79
CA THR A 69 -0.39 23.91 -26.64
C THR A 69 -0.01 22.64 -25.85
N ASP A 70 -0.99 21.78 -25.55
CA ASP A 70 -0.77 20.56 -24.74
C ASP A 70 -0.18 19.38 -25.53
N ARG A 71 -0.06 19.48 -26.86
CA ARG A 71 0.58 18.44 -27.70
C ARG A 71 2.08 18.66 -27.90
N HIS A 72 2.62 19.80 -27.51
CA HIS A 72 4.04 20.13 -27.72
C HIS A 72 4.93 19.90 -26.49
N THR A 73 4.40 19.97 -25.27
CA THR A 73 5.15 19.69 -24.03
C THR A 73 5.52 18.21 -23.91
N HIS A 74 4.62 17.30 -24.28
CA HIS A 74 4.85 15.85 -24.12
C HIS A 74 5.69 15.20 -25.24
N ARG A 75 6.18 15.96 -26.22
CA ARG A 75 6.96 15.46 -27.37
C ARG A 75 8.43 15.89 -27.39
N GLN A 76 8.89 16.60 -26.36
CA GLN A 76 10.29 17.06 -26.23
C GLN A 76 11.10 16.30 -25.17
N ALA A 77 10.52 15.29 -24.51
CA ALA A 77 11.29 14.31 -23.74
C ALA A 77 11.91 13.23 -24.66
N ASP A 78 11.09 12.68 -25.56
CA ASP A 78 11.37 11.43 -26.28
C ASP A 78 12.15 11.63 -27.61
N SER A 79 13.08 12.59 -27.65
CA SER A 79 13.91 12.85 -28.84
C SER A 79 15.36 13.26 -28.54
N GLN A 80 15.89 12.96 -27.34
CA GLN A 80 17.29 13.23 -26.98
C GLN A 80 18.06 12.01 -26.42
N SER A 81 17.47 10.81 -26.44
CA SER A 81 18.14 9.55 -26.09
C SER A 81 18.87 8.88 -27.28
N ASP A 82 18.37 9.04 -28.52
CA ASP A 82 18.81 8.29 -29.70
C ASP A 82 19.49 9.15 -30.78
N SER A 83 20.60 9.83 -30.43
CA SER A 83 21.49 10.40 -31.47
C SER A 83 22.93 10.69 -31.03
N GLN A 84 23.66 9.74 -30.42
CA GLN A 84 25.13 9.91 -30.26
C GLN A 84 25.98 8.63 -30.11
N THR A 85 25.96 7.77 -31.13
CA THR A 85 27.02 6.75 -31.32
C THR A 85 27.71 6.87 -32.68
N GLY A 86 28.95 7.36 -32.68
CA GLY A 86 29.93 7.11 -33.74
C GLY A 86 29.97 8.09 -34.92
N THR A 87 30.80 9.13 -34.82
CA THR A 87 31.87 9.37 -35.82
C THR A 87 32.94 10.35 -35.35
N GLN A 88 34.09 10.28 -36.03
CA GLN A 88 35.27 11.16 -35.99
C GLN A 88 36.16 11.14 -34.73
N ALA A 89 37.39 10.69 -34.97
CA ALA A 89 38.56 10.88 -34.13
C ALA A 89 39.36 12.12 -34.58
N ASP A 90 40.55 12.29 -34.01
CA ASP A 90 41.64 13.18 -34.45
C ASP A 90 41.42 14.70 -34.38
N SER A 91 41.66 15.25 -33.18
CA SER A 91 42.32 16.55 -33.05
C SER A 91 43.51 16.49 -32.07
N GLN A 92 44.68 16.24 -32.64
CA GLN A 92 46.03 16.52 -32.14
C GLN A 92 46.17 17.92 -31.48
N THR A 93 47.15 18.25 -30.62
CA THR A 93 48.19 17.54 -29.84
C THR A 93 48.77 18.55 -28.80
N ASP A 94 49.59 18.07 -27.87
CA ASP A 94 50.54 18.84 -27.02
C ASP A 94 50.03 19.74 -25.89
N ARG A 95 50.29 19.28 -24.66
CA ARG A 95 51.44 19.80 -23.89
C ARG A 95 52.07 18.71 -23.03
N GLN A 96 53.26 18.26 -23.42
CA GLN A 96 54.15 17.51 -22.52
C GLN A 96 54.78 18.43 -21.45
N THR A 97 55.07 17.91 -20.26
CA THR A 97 56.44 17.53 -19.82
C THR A 97 56.54 17.29 -18.30
N HIS A 98 57.60 16.58 -17.88
CA HIS A 98 58.02 16.29 -16.49
C HIS A 98 57.14 15.35 -15.64
N ARG A 99 57.71 14.38 -14.90
CA ARG A 99 58.97 13.62 -15.06
C ARG A 99 58.87 12.34 -14.19
N GLN A 100 59.65 11.30 -14.51
CA GLN A 100 59.74 10.10 -13.67
C GLN A 100 60.80 10.22 -12.56
N ALA A 101 60.56 9.46 -11.49
CA ALA A 101 61.52 8.92 -10.52
C ALA A 101 62.35 9.89 -9.67
N ASP A 102 62.15 9.79 -8.36
CA ASP A 102 63.22 9.84 -7.35
C ASP A 102 63.10 8.58 -6.47
N SER A 103 64.20 8.16 -5.83
CA SER A 103 64.30 6.86 -5.17
C SER A 103 65.16 6.90 -3.89
N GLN A 104 64.67 6.25 -2.82
CA GLN A 104 65.42 5.93 -1.58
C GLN A 104 65.87 7.19 -0.77
N SER A 105 66.26 7.15 0.50
CA SER A 105 66.54 6.06 1.47
C SER A 105 66.35 6.50 2.94
N ASP A 106 66.15 5.51 3.81
CA ASP A 106 66.65 5.33 5.19
C ASP A 106 67.07 6.52 6.10
N SER A 107 66.51 6.57 7.31
CA SER A 107 67.24 6.51 8.60
C SER A 107 66.25 6.14 9.74
N GLN A 108 66.47 5.09 10.56
CA GLN A 108 67.35 5.01 11.75
C GLN A 108 66.90 5.92 12.93
N THR A 109 66.94 5.50 14.21
CA THR A 109 67.47 4.28 14.86
C THR A 109 66.73 3.97 16.18
N GLY A 110 66.88 2.76 16.75
CA GLY A 110 66.23 2.43 18.03
C GLY A 110 66.52 1.03 18.60
N THR A 111 67.79 0.67 18.82
CA THR A 111 68.19 -0.66 19.34
C THR A 111 68.52 -0.64 20.84
N GLN A 112 67.63 -1.23 21.65
CA GLN A 112 67.89 -1.84 22.97
C GLN A 112 66.85 -2.97 23.14
N ALA A 113 67.07 -4.18 23.66
CA ALA A 113 68.15 -4.90 24.34
C ALA A 113 67.65 -5.46 25.70
N ASP A 114 67.42 -6.78 25.69
CA ASP A 114 67.50 -7.72 26.81
C ASP A 114 66.34 -7.93 27.82
N SER A 115 66.32 -9.14 28.39
CA SER A 115 65.43 -9.72 29.42
C SER A 115 63.95 -10.01 29.03
N GLN A 116 63.31 -11.12 29.44
CA GLN A 116 63.83 -12.40 29.96
C GLN A 116 62.85 -13.59 29.71
N THR A 117 63.40 -14.80 29.73
CA THR A 117 62.81 -16.17 29.60
C THR A 117 61.37 -16.45 30.06
N GLY A 118 60.60 -17.25 29.29
CA GLY A 118 59.18 -17.57 29.59
C GLY A 118 58.55 -18.97 29.28
N ARG A 119 59.28 -19.98 28.75
CA ARG A 119 58.82 -21.38 28.46
C ARG A 119 57.77 -21.59 27.33
N LEU A 120 57.99 -22.52 26.38
CA LEU A 120 57.43 -23.89 26.24
C LEU A 120 55.88 -23.94 26.19
N THR A 121 55.19 -24.62 25.27
CA THR A 121 55.54 -25.57 24.16
C THR A 121 54.35 -25.63 23.16
N VAL A 122 54.28 -26.37 22.04
CA VAL A 122 54.99 -27.59 21.58
C VAL A 122 55.41 -27.53 20.08
N ARG A 123 55.17 -28.57 19.27
CA ARG A 123 55.47 -28.72 17.84
C ARG A 123 54.42 -29.62 17.17
N LEU A 124 54.25 -29.51 15.85
CA LEU A 124 54.33 -30.64 14.90
C LEU A 124 54.68 -30.09 13.49
N THR A 125 55.09 -30.94 12.56
CA THR A 125 55.95 -30.53 11.43
C THR A 125 55.38 -30.73 10.02
N ASP A 126 55.81 -29.85 9.10
CA ASP A 126 56.38 -30.16 7.77
C ASP A 126 56.62 -31.67 7.48
N ARG A 127 56.49 -32.21 6.25
CA ARG A 127 56.68 -31.56 4.92
C ARG A 127 56.25 -32.43 3.72
N HIS A 128 56.07 -31.80 2.55
CA HIS A 128 56.30 -32.33 1.17
C HIS A 128 55.42 -33.50 0.66
N THR A 129 55.16 -33.72 -0.65
CA THR A 129 55.30 -32.93 -1.92
C THR A 129 54.50 -33.63 -3.04
N GLY A 130 54.07 -32.87 -4.08
CA GLY A 130 53.99 -33.42 -5.45
C GLY A 130 52.60 -33.74 -6.04
N ARG A 131 52.08 -32.82 -6.85
CA ARG A 131 51.27 -33.08 -8.07
C ARG A 131 52.21 -32.96 -9.31
N PRO A 132 51.78 -33.23 -10.57
CA PRO A 132 50.50 -33.74 -11.08
C PRO A 132 50.65 -34.96 -12.04
N ILE A 133 49.55 -35.44 -12.64
CA ILE A 133 49.30 -35.50 -14.11
C ILE A 133 47.95 -36.19 -14.38
N ASP A 134 47.13 -35.58 -15.25
CA ASP A 134 45.93 -36.17 -15.85
C ASP A 134 46.22 -36.70 -17.27
N ARG A 135 45.61 -37.84 -17.65
CA ARG A 135 45.02 -38.02 -19.00
C ARG A 135 44.14 -39.27 -19.13
N GLN A 136 43.11 -39.10 -19.96
CA GLN A 136 42.02 -40.04 -20.26
C GLN A 136 42.46 -41.36 -20.93
N ALA A 137 41.73 -42.46 -20.67
CA ALA A 137 41.39 -43.48 -21.68
C ALA A 137 40.24 -44.42 -21.23
N ASP A 138 39.00 -44.04 -21.58
CA ASP A 138 37.98 -44.82 -22.30
C ASP A 138 37.77 -46.36 -22.08
N ARG A 139 36.48 -46.74 -21.94
CA ARG A 139 35.82 -48.08 -22.09
C ARG A 139 36.03 -49.12 -20.98
N TYR A 140 35.18 -50.13 -20.73
CA TYR A 140 33.79 -50.60 -20.99
C TYR A 140 33.84 -52.15 -21.05
N THR A 141 32.75 -52.86 -20.78
CA THR A 141 32.56 -54.35 -20.85
C THR A 141 33.34 -55.21 -19.82
N ASP A 142 32.82 -56.33 -19.28
CA ASP A 142 31.44 -56.85 -19.17
C ASP A 142 31.35 -57.98 -18.09
N ARG A 143 30.12 -58.31 -17.66
CA ARG A 143 29.61 -59.59 -17.14
C ARG A 143 29.91 -60.15 -15.73
N GLN A 144 28.78 -60.57 -15.12
CA GLN A 144 28.56 -61.70 -14.21
C GLN A 144 29.09 -61.55 -12.76
N THR A 145 28.36 -61.97 -11.72
CA THR A 145 27.25 -62.95 -11.63
C THR A 145 26.00 -62.40 -10.89
N HIS A 146 24.86 -63.12 -10.97
CA HIS A 146 23.56 -62.67 -10.45
C HIS A 146 22.74 -63.83 -9.85
N SER A 147 22.54 -63.89 -8.53
CA SER A 147 21.57 -64.78 -7.87
C SER A 147 21.30 -64.42 -6.38
N GLN A 148 20.14 -64.86 -5.86
CA GLN A 148 19.79 -64.97 -4.41
C GLN A 148 19.39 -63.74 -3.55
N VAL A 149 18.62 -62.74 -4.04
CA VAL A 149 17.83 -61.85 -3.12
C VAL A 149 16.39 -61.53 -3.59
N TRP A 150 15.87 -62.23 -4.60
CA TRP A 150 14.64 -61.83 -5.32
C TRP A 150 13.31 -62.49 -4.85
N LYS A 151 13.14 -62.78 -3.55
CA LYS A 151 11.91 -63.42 -3.01
C LYS A 151 11.36 -62.90 -1.67
N MET A 152 11.77 -61.72 -1.18
CA MET A 152 11.23 -61.14 0.07
C MET A 152 10.68 -59.70 -0.03
N TRP A 153 10.58 -59.12 -1.23
CA TRP A 153 10.15 -57.72 -1.43
C TRP A 153 8.85 -57.55 -2.22
N SER A 154 8.04 -58.61 -2.36
CA SER A 154 6.85 -58.63 -3.23
C SER A 154 5.51 -58.32 -2.55
N TRP A 155 5.51 -57.93 -1.27
CA TRP A 155 4.29 -57.60 -0.50
C TRP A 155 4.35 -56.23 0.22
N ALA A 156 5.40 -55.42 -0.02
CA ALA A 156 5.56 -54.08 0.56
C ALA A 156 5.26 -52.93 -0.45
N LEU A 157 4.80 -53.25 -1.67
CA LEU A 157 4.67 -52.28 -2.77
C LEU A 157 3.21 -51.96 -3.18
N ALA A 158 2.24 -52.31 -2.34
CA ALA A 158 0.80 -52.09 -2.59
C ALA A 158 0.11 -51.26 -1.49
N GLY A 159 0.88 -50.67 -0.57
CA GLY A 159 0.36 -50.11 0.69
C GLY A 159 0.72 -48.66 1.02
N VAL A 160 1.53 -47.97 0.21
CA VAL A 160 1.80 -46.53 0.36
C VAL A 160 1.87 -45.87 -1.02
N LEU A 161 0.69 -45.55 -1.57
CA LEU A 161 0.60 -44.71 -2.79
C LEU A 161 -0.65 -43.82 -2.80
N PHE A 162 -1.14 -43.42 -1.62
CA PHE A 162 -1.74 -42.11 -1.46
C PHE A 162 -0.63 -41.06 -1.55
N LEU A 163 -0.17 -40.82 -2.78
CA LEU A 163 0.40 -39.52 -3.11
C LEU A 163 -0.74 -38.51 -2.94
N SER A 164 -0.69 -37.74 -1.85
CA SER A 164 -1.37 -36.45 -1.82
C SER A 164 -0.86 -35.67 -3.02
N THR A 165 -1.67 -35.54 -4.07
CA THR A 165 -1.35 -34.69 -5.20
C THR A 165 -1.41 -33.26 -4.71
N VAL A 166 -0.28 -32.74 -4.24
CA VAL A 166 -0.03 -31.29 -4.17
C VAL A 166 -0.40 -30.78 -5.56
N GLN A 167 -1.48 -30.01 -5.64
CA GLN A 167 -1.91 -29.46 -6.92
C GLN A 167 -0.78 -28.55 -7.38
N ALA A 168 -0.26 -28.80 -8.59
CA ALA A 168 0.79 -27.95 -9.13
C ALA A 168 0.24 -26.53 -9.23
N ILE A 169 0.83 -25.62 -8.45
CA ILE A 169 0.40 -24.23 -8.34
C ILE A 169 0.25 -23.62 -9.74
N ASP A 170 -0.96 -23.15 -10.04
CA ASP A 170 -1.37 -22.70 -11.37
C ASP A 170 -0.89 -21.27 -11.64
N PHE A 171 0.36 -21.14 -12.10
CA PHE A 171 0.99 -19.87 -12.44
C PHE A 171 0.43 -19.29 -13.74
N ARG A 172 -0.73 -18.66 -13.62
CA ARG A 172 -1.44 -17.95 -14.69
C ARG A 172 -2.04 -16.64 -14.19
N HIS A 173 -2.56 -15.85 -15.12
CA HIS A 173 -3.37 -14.68 -14.80
C HIS A 173 -4.79 -15.06 -14.38
N HIS A 174 -5.29 -14.44 -13.32
CA HIS A 174 -6.63 -14.67 -12.77
C HIS A 174 -7.55 -13.51 -13.11
N ARG A 175 -8.41 -13.69 -14.13
CA ARG A 175 -9.57 -12.80 -14.37
C ARG A 175 -10.50 -12.76 -13.16
N TYR A 176 -11.39 -11.78 -13.10
CA TYR A 176 -12.18 -11.50 -11.91
C TYR A 176 -12.86 -12.75 -11.31
N GLU A 177 -13.58 -13.52 -12.12
CA GLU A 177 -14.21 -14.77 -11.70
C GLU A 177 -13.22 -15.85 -11.24
N ASP A 178 -11.99 -15.86 -11.77
CA ASP A 178 -10.92 -16.78 -11.33
C ASP A 178 -10.33 -16.35 -10.00
N LEU A 179 -10.12 -15.05 -9.77
CA LEU A 179 -9.67 -14.50 -8.49
C LEU A 179 -10.68 -14.85 -7.39
N VAL A 180 -11.97 -14.63 -7.64
CA VAL A 180 -13.04 -14.96 -6.68
C VAL A 180 -13.04 -16.46 -6.37
N ARG A 181 -12.90 -17.33 -7.39
CA ARG A 181 -12.80 -18.78 -7.18
C ARG A 181 -11.52 -19.20 -6.46
N ALA A 182 -10.39 -18.53 -6.68
CA ALA A 182 -9.14 -18.82 -5.99
C ALA A 182 -9.22 -18.48 -4.49
N LEU A 183 -9.70 -17.28 -4.13
CA LEU A 183 -9.89 -16.88 -2.73
C LEU A 183 -10.89 -17.79 -1.99
N LEU A 184 -11.99 -18.18 -2.66
CA LEU A 184 -12.94 -19.13 -2.09
C LEU A 184 -12.39 -20.56 -1.97
N SER A 185 -11.46 -20.99 -2.85
CA SER A 185 -10.75 -22.28 -2.66
C SER A 185 -9.91 -22.24 -1.39
N VAL A 186 -9.10 -21.20 -1.22
CA VAL A 186 -8.26 -21.02 -0.02
C VAL A 186 -9.11 -21.00 1.25
N GLN A 187 -10.27 -20.31 1.25
CA GLN A 187 -11.17 -20.36 2.40
C GLN A 187 -11.78 -21.75 2.64
N ASN A 188 -12.17 -22.47 1.59
CA ASN A 188 -12.71 -23.84 1.73
C ASN A 188 -11.66 -24.84 2.25
N GLU A 189 -10.37 -24.57 2.03
CA GLU A 189 -9.25 -25.41 2.45
C GLU A 189 -8.70 -25.06 3.84
N CYS A 190 -8.79 -23.79 4.26
CA CYS A 190 -8.39 -23.31 5.59
C CYS A 190 -9.54 -22.61 6.36
N PRO A 191 -10.75 -23.19 6.46
CA PRO A 191 -11.97 -22.47 6.87
C PRO A 191 -12.01 -22.00 8.33
N TYR A 192 -11.11 -22.50 9.17
CA TYR A 192 -11.01 -22.09 10.58
C TYR A 192 -10.04 -20.93 10.80
N VAL A 193 -9.16 -20.65 9.84
CA VAL A 193 -8.16 -19.56 9.93
C VAL A 193 -8.26 -18.56 8.78
N THR A 194 -9.42 -18.50 8.11
CA THR A 194 -9.65 -17.59 6.98
C THR A 194 -11.06 -17.04 6.90
N ARG A 195 -11.19 -15.83 6.32
CA ARG A 195 -12.49 -15.22 5.99
C ARG A 195 -12.41 -14.36 4.73
N VAL A 196 -13.10 -14.75 3.65
CA VAL A 196 -13.36 -13.84 2.53
C VAL A 196 -14.50 -12.88 2.91
N TYR A 197 -14.27 -11.59 2.71
CA TYR A 197 -15.30 -10.55 2.79
C TYR A 197 -15.07 -9.50 1.70
N SER A 198 -15.97 -8.53 1.57
CA SER A 198 -15.84 -7.45 0.59
C SER A 198 -15.98 -6.09 1.26
N ILE A 199 -15.06 -5.17 0.91
CA ILE A 199 -15.03 -3.80 1.44
C ILE A 199 -15.92 -2.82 0.67
N GLY A 200 -16.39 -3.23 -0.51
CA GLY A 200 -17.21 -2.39 -1.40
C GLY A 200 -17.30 -2.97 -2.81
N ARG A 201 -17.80 -2.16 -3.74
CA ARG A 201 -17.85 -2.48 -5.17
C ARG A 201 -17.11 -1.43 -5.97
N SER A 202 -16.53 -1.85 -7.09
CA SER A 202 -16.04 -0.96 -8.13
C SER A 202 -17.19 -0.25 -8.86
N VAL A 203 -16.86 0.68 -9.75
CA VAL A 203 -17.82 1.38 -10.62
C VAL A 203 -18.67 0.43 -11.47
N GLU A 204 -18.09 -0.63 -12.05
CA GLU A 204 -18.86 -1.68 -12.78
C GLU A 204 -19.49 -2.74 -11.85
N GLY A 205 -19.42 -2.56 -10.53
CA GLY A 205 -20.13 -3.38 -9.55
C GLY A 205 -19.40 -4.63 -9.08
N ARG A 206 -18.15 -4.88 -9.52
CA ARG A 206 -17.32 -5.99 -9.05
C ARG A 206 -16.99 -5.77 -7.57
N HIS A 207 -17.14 -6.80 -6.74
CA HIS A 207 -16.70 -6.73 -5.34
C HIS A 207 -15.18 -6.57 -5.25
N LEU A 208 -14.73 -5.58 -4.47
CA LEU A 208 -13.37 -5.55 -3.94
C LEU A 208 -13.33 -6.58 -2.80
N TYR A 209 -12.71 -7.73 -3.05
CA TYR A 209 -12.62 -8.85 -2.10
C TYR A 209 -11.32 -8.78 -1.31
N VAL A 210 -11.44 -9.00 0.00
CA VAL A 210 -10.34 -9.18 0.93
C VAL A 210 -10.43 -10.60 1.48
N LEU A 211 -9.30 -11.29 1.56
CA LEU A 211 -9.13 -12.53 2.30
C LEU A 211 -8.34 -12.24 3.57
N GLU A 212 -8.96 -12.51 4.71
CA GLU A 212 -8.37 -12.42 6.05
C GLU A 212 -7.76 -13.76 6.45
N PHE A 213 -6.64 -13.73 7.16
CA PHE A 213 -6.08 -14.82 7.96
C PHE A 213 -5.85 -14.34 9.40
N SER A 214 -6.25 -15.17 10.36
CA SER A 214 -6.02 -15.10 11.82
C SER A 214 -6.49 -16.46 12.37
N ASP A 215 -6.13 -16.90 13.58
CA ASP A 215 -6.75 -18.09 14.18
C ASP A 215 -8.13 -17.83 14.83
N HIS A 216 -8.54 -16.56 14.96
CA HIS A 216 -9.91 -16.14 15.32
C HIS A 216 -10.57 -15.23 14.26
N PRO A 217 -10.69 -15.69 12.99
CA PRO A 217 -11.03 -14.84 11.85
C PRO A 217 -12.43 -14.21 11.97
N GLY A 218 -12.48 -12.89 11.80
CA GLY A 218 -13.66 -12.04 11.97
C GLY A 218 -13.66 -11.22 13.26
N ILE A 219 -12.81 -11.54 14.24
CA ILE A 219 -12.66 -10.86 15.52
C ILE A 219 -11.26 -10.20 15.55
N HIS A 220 -11.11 -9.07 16.25
CA HIS A 220 -9.80 -8.50 16.61
C HIS A 220 -9.50 -8.93 18.04
N GLU A 221 -8.31 -9.48 18.30
CA GLU A 221 -7.86 -9.78 19.66
C GLU A 221 -6.94 -8.66 20.19
N PRO A 222 -7.15 -8.11 21.40
CA PRO A 222 -6.31 -7.04 21.91
C PRO A 222 -4.84 -7.46 21.99
N MET A 223 -3.93 -6.62 21.45
CA MET A 223 -2.50 -6.92 21.24
C MET A 223 -2.18 -7.85 20.04
N GLU A 224 -3.15 -8.28 19.24
CA GLU A 224 -2.96 -8.87 17.90
C GLU A 224 -2.89 -7.73 16.86
N PRO A 225 -1.72 -7.47 16.21
CA PRO A 225 -1.60 -6.42 15.22
C PRO A 225 -2.36 -6.72 13.93
N GLU A 226 -3.07 -5.71 13.43
CA GLU A 226 -3.73 -5.71 12.12
C GLU A 226 -2.73 -5.34 11.01
N PHE A 227 -2.53 -6.24 10.04
CA PHE A 227 -1.66 -6.07 8.87
C PHE A 227 -2.47 -6.09 7.57
N LYS A 228 -2.04 -5.37 6.52
CA LYS A 228 -2.63 -5.53 5.17
C LYS A 228 -1.67 -5.48 3.97
N TYR A 229 -2.04 -6.22 2.92
CA TYR A 229 -1.48 -6.04 1.57
C TYR A 229 -2.56 -5.61 0.58
N VAL A 230 -2.22 -4.68 -0.33
CA VAL A 230 -3.11 -4.19 -1.40
C VAL A 230 -2.45 -4.31 -2.77
N GLY A 231 -2.98 -5.15 -3.64
CA GLY A 231 -2.52 -5.30 -5.02
C GLY A 231 -3.32 -4.47 -6.02
N ASN A 232 -2.67 -4.14 -7.15
CA ASN A 232 -3.36 -3.89 -8.42
C ASN A 232 -4.42 -2.77 -8.31
N MET A 233 -4.04 -1.64 -7.71
CA MET A 233 -4.82 -0.39 -7.74
C MET A 233 -4.71 0.34 -9.09
N HIS A 234 -3.63 0.10 -9.83
CA HIS A 234 -3.63 0.26 -11.29
C HIS A 234 -3.90 -1.10 -11.92
N GLY A 235 -4.95 -1.17 -12.75
CA GLY A 235 -5.44 -2.45 -13.27
C GLY A 235 -4.45 -3.19 -14.16
N ASN A 236 -3.59 -2.47 -14.89
CA ASN A 236 -2.52 -3.05 -15.69
C ASN A 236 -1.25 -3.43 -14.91
N GLU A 237 -1.15 -3.09 -13.62
CA GLU A 237 -0.01 -3.45 -12.78
C GLU A 237 -0.37 -4.75 -12.05
N VAL A 238 -0.14 -5.86 -12.76
CA VAL A 238 -0.77 -7.18 -12.52
C VAL A 238 0.05 -8.07 -11.59
N LEU A 239 1.38 -7.94 -11.56
CA LEU A 239 2.21 -8.86 -10.77
C LEU A 239 1.79 -8.88 -9.28
N GLY A 240 1.47 -7.73 -8.70
CA GLY A 240 0.97 -7.65 -7.32
C GLY A 240 -0.34 -8.40 -7.07
N ARG A 241 -1.25 -8.48 -8.06
CA ARG A 241 -2.50 -9.25 -7.96
C ARG A 241 -2.21 -10.74 -7.87
N GLU A 242 -1.46 -11.24 -8.84
CA GLU A 242 -1.18 -12.67 -8.94
C GLU A 242 -0.33 -13.12 -7.73
N LEU A 243 0.67 -12.33 -7.31
CA LEU A 243 1.46 -12.60 -6.11
C LEU A 243 0.62 -12.70 -4.82
N LEU A 244 -0.43 -11.89 -4.66
CA LEU A 244 -1.28 -11.95 -3.46
C LEU A 244 -2.28 -13.12 -3.49
N ILE A 245 -2.70 -13.58 -4.67
CA ILE A 245 -3.42 -14.87 -4.81
C ILE A 245 -2.48 -16.02 -4.44
N GLN A 246 -1.24 -16.01 -4.93
CA GLN A 246 -0.22 -17.02 -4.64
C GLN A 246 0.20 -17.02 -3.15
N PHE A 247 0.33 -15.85 -2.54
CA PHE A 247 0.61 -15.70 -1.11
C PHE A 247 -0.53 -16.27 -0.25
N SER A 248 -1.78 -16.05 -0.65
CA SER A 248 -2.95 -16.63 0.02
C SER A 248 -2.94 -18.18 -0.03
N GLN A 249 -2.61 -18.77 -1.17
CA GLN A 249 -2.47 -20.23 -1.31
C GLN A 249 -1.34 -20.76 -0.42
N PHE A 250 -0.17 -20.14 -0.50
CA PHE A 250 1.02 -20.47 0.30
C PHE A 250 0.78 -20.41 1.82
N LEU A 251 0.11 -19.37 2.33
CA LEU A 251 -0.20 -19.27 3.76
C LEU A 251 -1.05 -20.46 4.23
N CYS A 252 -2.07 -20.85 3.46
CA CYS A 252 -2.92 -21.99 3.78
C CYS A 252 -2.19 -23.35 3.64
N GLU A 253 -1.37 -23.52 2.60
CA GLU A 253 -0.57 -24.73 2.38
C GLU A 253 0.45 -24.97 3.50
N GLU A 254 1.23 -23.95 3.87
CA GLU A 254 2.27 -24.06 4.90
C GLU A 254 1.66 -24.18 6.31
N TYR A 255 0.54 -23.51 6.59
CA TYR A 255 -0.23 -23.72 7.83
C TYR A 255 -0.71 -25.17 7.94
N ARG A 256 -1.31 -25.73 6.88
CA ARG A 256 -1.75 -27.14 6.84
C ARG A 256 -0.59 -28.13 6.87
N ALA A 257 0.61 -27.73 6.45
CA ALA A 257 1.83 -28.51 6.59
C ALA A 257 2.46 -28.42 8.00
N GLY A 258 1.96 -27.53 8.88
CA GLY A 258 2.48 -27.31 10.23
C GLY A 258 3.77 -26.50 10.28
N ASN A 259 4.07 -25.71 9.25
CA ASN A 259 5.24 -24.83 9.22
C ASN A 259 5.14 -23.79 10.34
N GLN A 260 6.01 -23.89 11.34
CA GLN A 260 5.92 -23.09 12.56
C GLN A 260 5.98 -21.58 12.28
N ARG A 261 6.82 -21.13 11.34
CA ARG A 261 6.93 -19.70 10.98
C ARG A 261 5.58 -19.14 10.52
N ILE A 262 4.93 -19.84 9.59
CA ILE A 262 3.64 -19.42 9.03
C ILE A 262 2.48 -19.67 10.00
N THR A 263 2.58 -20.71 10.83
CA THR A 263 1.59 -21.00 11.88
C THR A 263 1.57 -19.87 12.91
N GLN A 264 2.72 -19.52 13.48
CA GLN A 264 2.85 -18.39 14.41
C GLN A 264 2.41 -17.08 13.77
N LEU A 265 2.81 -16.80 12.52
CA LEU A 265 2.42 -15.58 11.82
C LEU A 265 0.90 -15.40 11.68
N ILE A 266 0.12 -16.50 11.62
CA ILE A 266 -1.35 -16.51 11.55
C ILE A 266 -2.01 -16.51 12.95
N GLN A 267 -1.29 -16.85 14.01
CA GLN A 267 -1.78 -16.80 15.40
C GLN A 267 -1.41 -15.49 16.12
N ASP A 268 -0.32 -14.85 15.70
CA ASP A 268 0.21 -13.62 16.29
C ASP A 268 -0.11 -12.37 15.43
N THR A 269 -0.75 -12.51 14.26
CA THR A 269 -1.13 -11.41 13.35
C THR A 269 -2.51 -11.62 12.73
N ARG A 270 -3.26 -10.52 12.60
CA ARG A 270 -4.44 -10.47 11.74
C ARG A 270 -4.10 -9.92 10.36
N ILE A 271 -4.08 -10.79 9.36
CA ILE A 271 -3.52 -10.53 8.02
C ILE A 271 -4.65 -10.33 7.01
N HIS A 272 -4.74 -9.15 6.40
CA HIS A 272 -5.74 -8.84 5.38
C HIS A 272 -5.15 -8.66 3.98
N ILE A 273 -5.56 -9.49 3.02
CA ILE A 273 -5.04 -9.49 1.64
C ILE A 273 -6.12 -9.03 0.67
N LEU A 274 -5.92 -7.88 0.01
CA LEU A 274 -6.74 -7.34 -1.07
C LEU A 274 -6.00 -7.50 -2.41
N PRO A 275 -6.22 -8.56 -3.22
CA PRO A 275 -5.41 -8.79 -4.42
C PRO A 275 -5.67 -7.80 -5.57
N SER A 276 -6.82 -7.12 -5.57
CA SER A 276 -7.15 -6.13 -6.60
C SER A 276 -8.08 -5.05 -6.05
N MET A 277 -7.53 -3.85 -5.86
CA MET A 277 -8.32 -2.65 -5.60
C MET A 277 -9.03 -2.14 -6.86
N ASN A 278 -8.47 -2.38 -8.05
CA ASN A 278 -9.02 -1.96 -9.34
C ASN A 278 -9.35 -3.15 -10.26
N PRO A 279 -10.40 -3.94 -9.95
CA PRO A 279 -10.79 -5.09 -10.76
C PRO A 279 -11.37 -4.70 -12.13
N ASP A 280 -11.81 -3.45 -12.31
CA ASP A 280 -12.35 -2.92 -13.56
C ASP A 280 -11.24 -2.64 -14.58
N GLY A 281 -10.24 -1.84 -14.19
CA GLY A 281 -9.06 -1.57 -15.00
C GLY A 281 -8.29 -2.85 -15.35
N TYR A 282 -8.29 -3.83 -14.44
CA TYR A 282 -7.70 -5.16 -14.72
C TYR A 282 -8.39 -5.85 -15.90
N GLU A 283 -9.72 -5.91 -15.94
CA GLU A 283 -10.42 -6.58 -17.04
C GLU A 283 -10.24 -5.83 -18.37
N VAL A 284 -10.01 -4.51 -18.36
CA VAL A 284 -9.62 -3.73 -19.55
C VAL A 284 -8.20 -4.09 -20.00
N ALA A 285 -7.22 -4.15 -19.09
CA ALA A 285 -5.85 -4.55 -19.40
C ALA A 285 -5.77 -6.01 -19.91
N ALA A 286 -6.47 -6.93 -19.24
CA ALA A 286 -6.50 -8.35 -19.57
C ALA A 286 -7.26 -8.67 -20.87
N GLN A 287 -8.00 -7.71 -21.45
CA GLN A 287 -8.55 -7.80 -22.81
C GLN A 287 -7.53 -7.53 -23.91
N GLN A 288 -6.54 -6.65 -23.66
CA GLN A 288 -5.40 -6.47 -24.58
C GLN A 288 -4.33 -7.56 -24.36
N GLY A 289 -4.17 -8.01 -23.12
CA GLY A 289 -3.24 -9.08 -22.75
C GLY A 289 -1.77 -8.64 -22.70
N PRO A 290 -0.88 -9.46 -22.12
CA PRO A 290 0.50 -9.07 -21.79
C PRO A 290 1.32 -8.58 -23.00
N GLU A 291 1.07 -9.09 -24.20
CA GLU A 291 1.82 -8.73 -25.41
C GLU A 291 1.47 -7.35 -26.00
N PHE A 292 0.29 -6.81 -25.70
CA PHE A 292 -0.24 -5.59 -26.34
C PHE A 292 -0.74 -4.52 -25.37
N ASN A 293 -0.85 -4.86 -24.09
CA ASN A 293 -1.25 -3.95 -23.01
C ASN A 293 -0.15 -2.90 -22.74
N GLY A 294 -0.25 -1.77 -23.44
CA GLY A 294 0.67 -0.64 -23.27
C GLY A 294 0.61 0.02 -21.89
N TYR A 295 1.53 0.95 -21.64
CA TYR A 295 1.82 1.53 -20.32
C TYR A 295 0.62 2.12 -19.56
N LEU A 296 -0.47 2.50 -20.25
CA LEU A 296 -1.63 3.21 -19.69
C LEU A 296 -2.99 2.50 -19.83
N THR A 297 -3.13 1.49 -20.69
CA THR A 297 -4.40 0.74 -20.82
C THR A 297 -4.80 0.20 -19.46
N GLY A 298 -6.05 0.39 -19.03
CA GLY A 298 -6.54 -0.18 -17.76
C GLY A 298 -5.83 0.30 -16.49
N ARG A 299 -5.01 1.36 -16.57
CA ARG A 299 -4.34 1.94 -15.38
C ARG A 299 -5.35 2.56 -14.40
N GLY A 300 -6.24 3.41 -14.90
CA GLY A 300 -7.32 3.99 -14.10
C GLY A 300 -8.43 2.98 -13.79
N ASN A 301 -9.42 3.37 -12.99
CA ASN A 301 -10.68 2.62 -12.90
C ASN A 301 -11.53 2.80 -14.19
N SER A 302 -12.75 2.26 -14.25
CA SER A 302 -13.63 2.38 -15.42
C SER A 302 -14.18 3.80 -15.70
N ARG A 303 -13.83 4.80 -14.87
CA ARG A 303 -13.99 6.25 -15.18
C ARG A 303 -12.67 6.92 -15.61
N GLU A 304 -11.66 6.12 -15.92
CA GLU A 304 -10.29 6.54 -16.27
C GLU A 304 -9.53 7.30 -15.16
N VAL A 305 -10.02 7.25 -13.91
CA VAL A 305 -9.39 7.92 -12.76
C VAL A 305 -8.21 7.08 -12.23
N ASP A 306 -7.04 7.70 -12.11
CA ASP A 306 -5.89 7.13 -11.40
C ASP A 306 -6.19 7.12 -9.89
N LEU A 307 -6.43 5.93 -9.33
CA LEU A 307 -6.80 5.76 -7.92
C LEU A 307 -5.66 6.19 -6.97
N ASN A 308 -4.40 6.08 -7.40
CA ASN A 308 -3.24 6.57 -6.65
C ASN A 308 -3.02 8.09 -6.86
N ARG A 309 -4.00 8.80 -7.43
CA ARG A 309 -4.16 10.26 -7.43
C ARG A 309 -5.53 10.69 -6.90
N ASN A 310 -6.30 9.81 -6.25
CA ASN A 310 -7.69 10.08 -5.86
C ASN A 310 -7.87 10.40 -4.36
N PHE A 311 -7.02 9.89 -3.46
CA PHE A 311 -7.12 10.08 -2.00
C PHE A 311 -7.03 11.56 -1.55
N PRO A 312 -7.58 11.96 -0.39
CA PRO A 312 -7.37 13.30 0.17
C PRO A 312 -5.87 13.67 0.32
N ASP A 313 -5.50 14.91 -0.05
CA ASP A 313 -4.11 15.41 0.01
C ASP A 313 -3.79 15.95 1.41
N LEU A 314 -3.45 15.04 2.32
CA LEU A 314 -3.14 15.38 3.71
C LEU A 314 -1.70 15.93 3.89
N ASN A 315 -0.79 15.64 2.95
CA ASN A 315 0.60 16.13 2.98
C ASN A 315 0.68 17.66 3.06
N SER A 316 -0.17 18.37 2.30
CA SER A 316 -0.18 19.84 2.31
C SER A 316 -0.60 20.42 3.66
N LEU A 317 -1.39 19.68 4.45
CA LEU A 317 -1.76 20.03 5.82
C LEU A 317 -0.63 19.68 6.80
N MET A 318 -0.02 18.49 6.66
CA MET A 318 1.14 18.08 7.47
C MET A 318 2.30 19.08 7.35
N TYR A 319 2.68 19.49 6.14
CA TYR A 319 3.78 20.44 5.90
C TYR A 319 3.48 21.88 6.36
N TYR A 320 2.27 22.14 6.84
CA TYR A 320 1.88 23.35 7.56
C TYR A 320 1.95 23.13 9.09
N TYR A 321 1.44 21.99 9.59
CA TYR A 321 1.51 21.64 11.01
C TYR A 321 2.94 21.39 11.51
N GLU A 322 3.82 20.79 10.70
CA GLU A 322 5.27 20.71 10.95
C GLU A 322 5.93 22.07 11.24
N LYS A 323 5.36 23.16 10.72
CA LYS A 323 5.89 24.53 10.84
C LYS A 323 5.17 25.36 11.90
N THR A 324 4.09 24.84 12.47
CA THR A 324 3.22 25.55 13.42
C THR A 324 2.99 24.80 14.73
N ASP A 325 3.67 23.66 14.91
CA ASP A 325 3.51 22.71 16.02
C ASP A 325 2.03 22.26 16.17
N GLY A 326 1.43 21.92 15.03
CA GLY A 326 0.06 21.44 14.93
C GLY A 326 -0.06 19.92 15.08
N GLN A 327 -1.25 19.40 14.80
CA GLN A 327 -1.56 17.97 14.84
C GLN A 327 -0.64 17.18 13.87
N ASN A 328 -0.04 16.09 14.35
CA ASN A 328 0.98 15.33 13.62
C ASN A 328 0.54 13.92 13.17
N HIS A 329 -0.69 13.53 13.52
CA HIS A 329 -1.29 12.21 13.28
C HIS A 329 -2.81 12.36 13.05
N HIS A 330 -3.44 11.41 12.37
CA HIS A 330 -4.92 11.35 12.23
C HIS A 330 -5.53 12.65 11.67
N LEU A 331 -4.91 13.22 10.64
CA LEU A 331 -5.33 14.47 10.03
C LEU A 331 -6.76 14.35 9.48
N PRO A 332 -7.62 15.36 9.70
CA PRO A 332 -9.04 15.29 9.35
C PRO A 332 -9.26 15.31 7.84
N LEU A 333 -10.29 14.60 7.38
CA LEU A 333 -10.74 14.64 5.99
C LEU A 333 -11.65 15.85 5.76
N PRO A 334 -11.72 16.41 4.52
CA PRO A 334 -12.71 17.42 4.17
C PRO A 334 -14.15 16.91 4.38
N ASP A 335 -15.07 17.75 4.86
CA ASP A 335 -16.44 17.34 5.25
C ASP A 335 -17.18 16.50 4.19
N ASN A 336 -16.98 16.81 2.91
CA ASN A 336 -17.61 16.10 1.78
C ASN A 336 -16.65 15.17 1.01
N TRP A 337 -15.61 14.63 1.66
CA TRP A 337 -14.62 13.76 1.02
C TRP A 337 -15.24 12.57 0.29
N GLU A 338 -16.33 11.99 0.79
CA GLU A 338 -17.03 10.86 0.17
C GLU A 338 -17.57 11.18 -1.23
N GLU A 339 -17.86 12.45 -1.52
CA GLU A 339 -18.34 12.93 -2.82
C GLU A 339 -17.19 13.21 -3.81
N GLN A 340 -15.95 13.27 -3.32
CA GLN A 340 -14.74 13.64 -4.09
C GLN A 340 -13.90 12.42 -4.51
N VAL A 341 -14.25 11.21 -4.06
CA VAL A 341 -13.49 9.98 -4.29
C VAL A 341 -14.27 8.97 -5.14
N GLU A 342 -13.53 8.14 -5.86
CA GLU A 342 -14.07 7.01 -6.60
C GLU A 342 -14.49 5.87 -5.65
N PRO A 343 -15.44 4.98 -6.03
CA PRO A 343 -15.99 4.00 -5.09
C PRO A 343 -14.95 2.98 -4.60
N GLU A 344 -13.91 2.68 -5.39
CA GLU A 344 -12.77 1.87 -4.96
C GLU A 344 -12.00 2.56 -3.82
N THR A 345 -11.72 3.86 -3.96
CA THR A 345 -11.06 4.69 -2.93
C THR A 345 -11.95 4.88 -1.70
N LEU A 346 -13.26 5.08 -1.88
CA LEU A 346 -14.24 5.17 -0.80
C LEU A 346 -14.27 3.89 0.04
N ALA A 347 -14.31 2.72 -0.62
CA ALA A 347 -14.28 1.42 0.03
C ALA A 347 -12.99 1.21 0.83
N VAL A 348 -11.84 1.60 0.27
CA VAL A 348 -10.54 1.46 0.93
C VAL A 348 -10.37 2.43 2.11
N ILE A 349 -10.79 3.70 2.01
CA ILE A 349 -10.74 4.63 3.15
C ILE A 349 -11.65 4.15 4.29
N LYS A 350 -12.87 3.68 3.99
CA LYS A 350 -13.77 3.13 5.01
C LYS A 350 -13.24 1.83 5.62
N TRP A 351 -12.53 1.02 4.84
CA TRP A 351 -11.84 -0.16 5.36
C TRP A 351 -10.68 0.21 6.29
N MET A 352 -9.87 1.23 5.97
CA MET A 352 -8.83 1.77 6.85
C MET A 352 -9.37 2.37 8.16
N GLN A 353 -10.64 2.79 8.18
CA GLN A 353 -11.33 3.30 9.38
C GLN A 353 -11.99 2.20 10.22
N ASN A 354 -12.10 0.96 9.70
CA ASN A 354 -12.76 -0.16 10.38
C ASN A 354 -11.81 -1.12 11.11
N TYR A 355 -10.49 -1.02 10.89
CA TYR A 355 -9.46 -1.90 11.46
C TYR A 355 -8.23 -1.05 11.85
N ASN A 356 -7.59 -1.35 12.98
CA ASN A 356 -6.45 -0.59 13.49
C ASN A 356 -5.12 -0.98 12.80
N PHE A 357 -5.05 -0.84 11.47
CA PHE A 357 -3.91 -1.29 10.69
C PHE A 357 -2.60 -0.65 11.16
N VAL A 358 -1.60 -1.49 11.41
CA VAL A 358 -0.28 -1.11 11.94
C VAL A 358 0.73 -0.96 10.80
N LEU A 359 0.77 -1.95 9.89
CA LEU A 359 1.73 -2.03 8.79
C LEU A 359 1.03 -2.44 7.49
N SER A 360 1.51 -1.92 6.36
CA SER A 360 0.93 -2.18 5.04
C SER A 360 1.94 -2.08 3.91
N ALA A 361 1.71 -2.81 2.82
CA ALA A 361 2.23 -2.37 1.53
C ALA A 361 1.18 -2.42 0.42
N ASN A 362 1.31 -1.47 -0.51
CA ASN A 362 0.61 -1.50 -1.79
C ASN A 362 1.58 -1.98 -2.90
N LEU A 363 1.10 -2.78 -3.85
CA LEU A 363 1.93 -3.51 -4.82
C LEU A 363 1.66 -3.04 -6.25
N HIS A 364 2.74 -2.63 -6.92
CA HIS A 364 2.81 -1.92 -8.19
C HIS A 364 3.74 -2.57 -9.22
N GLY A 365 3.75 -2.03 -10.43
CA GLY A 365 4.68 -2.43 -11.50
C GLY A 365 5.00 -1.26 -12.43
N GLY A 366 6.19 -1.30 -13.03
CA GLY A 366 6.80 -0.24 -13.82
C GLY A 366 8.27 -0.02 -13.44
N ALA A 367 8.63 -0.29 -12.19
CA ALA A 367 10.02 -0.33 -11.70
C ALA A 367 10.30 -1.60 -10.87
N VAL A 368 11.47 -1.68 -10.23
CA VAL A 368 11.76 -2.67 -9.16
C VAL A 368 12.44 -1.96 -7.99
N VAL A 369 11.65 -1.46 -7.05
CA VAL A 369 12.11 -0.63 -5.92
C VAL A 369 11.09 -0.64 -4.77
N ALA A 370 11.57 -0.59 -3.52
CA ALA A 370 10.72 -0.32 -2.36
C ALA A 370 10.66 1.20 -2.10
N ASN A 371 9.55 1.80 -2.53
CA ASN A 371 9.24 3.22 -2.39
C ASN A 371 8.60 3.49 -1.01
N TYR A 372 9.02 4.54 -0.31
CA TYR A 372 8.52 4.87 1.02
C TYR A 372 8.21 6.38 1.21
N PRO A 373 7.34 6.73 2.18
CA PRO A 373 6.91 8.10 2.45
C PRO A 373 8.02 9.13 2.69
N PHE A 374 7.76 10.43 2.47
CA PHE A 374 6.60 10.95 1.75
C PHE A 374 6.79 10.88 0.23
N ASP A 375 5.73 10.53 -0.48
CA ASP A 375 5.59 10.64 -1.93
C ASP A 375 5.52 12.11 -2.40
N LYS A 376 4.95 13.00 -1.58
CA LYS A 376 4.85 14.43 -1.93
C LYS A 376 6.09 15.21 -1.52
N SER A 377 6.75 15.85 -2.47
CA SER A 377 7.83 16.80 -2.19
C SER A 377 7.30 18.03 -1.45
N ARG A 378 8.04 18.49 -0.43
CA ARG A 378 7.75 19.75 0.29
C ARG A 378 7.99 20.98 -0.57
N ASP A 379 8.88 20.88 -1.57
CA ASP A 379 9.19 21.96 -2.51
C ASP A 379 8.38 21.81 -3.82
N PRO A 380 8.00 22.93 -4.47
CA PRO A 380 7.51 22.90 -5.85
C PRO A 380 8.54 22.30 -6.83
N ARG A 381 8.07 21.73 -7.95
CA ARG A 381 8.94 21.15 -9.01
C ARG A 381 9.86 22.21 -9.64
N MET A 382 11.06 22.38 -9.12
CA MET A 382 12.06 23.32 -9.64
C MET A 382 12.87 22.67 -10.77
N ARG A 383 12.74 23.20 -11.99
CA ARG A 383 13.40 22.68 -13.22
C ARG A 383 13.15 21.18 -13.45
N GLY A 384 11.93 20.72 -13.17
CA GLY A 384 11.52 19.33 -13.34
C GLY A 384 12.02 18.34 -12.29
N LYS A 385 12.88 18.77 -11.35
CA LYS A 385 13.34 17.94 -10.22
C LYS A 385 12.46 18.13 -8.98
N THR A 386 12.44 17.10 -8.14
CA THR A 386 11.74 17.08 -6.85
C THR A 386 12.73 16.74 -5.73
N THR A 387 12.42 17.14 -4.51
CA THR A 387 13.33 17.01 -3.35
C THR A 387 12.87 15.92 -2.40
N TYR A 388 13.86 15.30 -1.75
CA TYR A 388 13.69 14.29 -0.72
C TYR A 388 12.77 14.79 0.40
N SER A 389 11.74 14.01 0.74
CA SER A 389 10.69 14.42 1.68
C SER A 389 10.56 13.41 2.82
N ALA A 390 11.45 13.51 3.81
CA ALA A 390 11.48 12.63 4.97
C ALA A 390 10.17 12.68 5.79
N THR A 391 9.75 11.56 6.36
CA THR A 391 8.78 11.51 7.48
C THR A 391 9.49 11.68 8.83
N PRO A 392 8.76 11.97 9.92
CA PRO A 392 9.26 11.79 11.28
C PRO A 392 9.83 10.39 11.54
N ASP A 393 9.21 9.34 10.98
CA ASP A 393 9.63 7.94 11.08
C ASP A 393 10.56 7.46 9.94
N ASP A 394 11.24 8.39 9.24
CA ASP A 394 12.10 8.13 8.06
C ASP A 394 13.05 6.93 8.21
N LYS A 395 13.61 6.72 9.42
CA LYS A 395 14.48 5.58 9.73
C LYS A 395 13.74 4.24 9.76
N VAL A 396 12.52 4.22 10.32
CA VAL A 396 11.65 3.03 10.35
C VAL A 396 11.25 2.68 8.93
N PHE A 397 10.78 3.66 8.14
CA PHE A 397 10.43 3.45 6.73
C PHE A 397 11.60 2.95 5.87
N LYS A 398 12.81 3.46 6.07
CA LYS A 398 14.02 2.92 5.44
C LYS A 398 14.28 1.47 5.82
N GLN A 399 14.10 1.08 7.08
CA GLN A 399 14.27 -0.31 7.49
C GLN A 399 13.19 -1.21 6.87
N LEU A 400 11.93 -0.80 6.90
CA LEU A 400 10.80 -1.52 6.30
C LEU A 400 11.03 -1.76 4.79
N ALA A 401 11.42 -0.72 4.06
CA ALA A 401 11.76 -0.83 2.63
C ALA A 401 12.98 -1.74 2.37
N LYS A 402 14.01 -1.67 3.23
CA LYS A 402 15.18 -2.56 3.13
C LYS A 402 14.83 -4.02 3.41
N THR A 403 13.98 -4.30 4.40
CA THR A 403 13.58 -5.67 4.72
C THR A 403 12.96 -6.36 3.50
N TYR A 404 12.07 -5.68 2.75
CA TYR A 404 11.57 -6.22 1.48
C TYR A 404 12.66 -6.29 0.41
N SER A 405 13.41 -5.20 0.20
CA SER A 405 14.42 -5.09 -0.89
C SER A 405 15.53 -6.16 -0.82
N TYR A 406 16.04 -6.44 0.40
CA TYR A 406 17.10 -7.41 0.63
C TYR A 406 16.60 -8.86 0.64
N ALA A 407 15.38 -9.12 1.12
CA ALA A 407 14.74 -10.43 0.99
C ALA A 407 14.31 -10.73 -0.46
N HIS A 408 14.02 -9.70 -1.27
CA HIS A 408 13.71 -9.86 -2.69
C HIS A 408 14.96 -10.23 -3.50
N SER A 409 14.82 -11.23 -4.39
CA SER A 409 15.95 -11.85 -5.10
C SER A 409 16.79 -10.93 -6.01
N TRP A 410 16.32 -9.73 -6.35
CA TRP A 410 17.10 -8.74 -7.13
C TRP A 410 16.78 -7.25 -6.89
N MET A 411 15.97 -6.87 -5.90
CA MET A 411 15.64 -5.45 -5.69
C MET A 411 16.84 -4.69 -5.11
N HIS A 412 17.47 -5.21 -4.05
CA HIS A 412 18.68 -4.67 -3.40
C HIS A 412 19.89 -4.45 -4.33
N LYS A 413 19.87 -5.00 -5.56
CA LYS A 413 20.92 -4.79 -6.57
C LYS A 413 20.84 -3.39 -7.19
N GLY A 414 19.72 -2.70 -7.00
CA GLY A 414 19.49 -1.29 -7.35
C GLY A 414 19.31 -1.01 -8.84
N TRP A 415 20.10 -1.65 -9.70
CA TRP A 415 20.03 -1.49 -11.15
C TRP A 415 18.95 -2.39 -11.77
N ASN A 416 17.76 -1.83 -12.01
CA ASN A 416 16.63 -2.53 -12.62
C ASN A 416 15.91 -1.57 -13.59
N CYS A 417 15.32 -2.10 -14.67
CA CYS A 417 14.50 -1.34 -15.64
C CYS A 417 15.20 -0.21 -16.43
N GLY A 418 16.45 0.13 -16.10
CA GLY A 418 17.15 1.32 -16.59
C GLY A 418 17.37 2.37 -15.50
N ASP A 419 16.66 2.24 -14.38
CA ASP A 419 16.84 3.03 -13.16
C ASP A 419 17.97 2.47 -12.28
N TYR A 420 18.44 3.32 -11.35
CA TYR A 420 19.32 2.92 -10.26
C TYR A 420 18.82 3.48 -8.92
N PHE A 421 18.42 2.58 -8.02
CA PHE A 421 18.02 2.90 -6.65
C PHE A 421 19.00 2.27 -5.67
N ASP A 422 19.72 3.06 -4.89
CA ASP A 422 20.69 2.51 -3.94
C ASP A 422 19.99 1.62 -2.89
N GLU A 423 20.61 0.49 -2.57
CA GLU A 423 20.02 -0.58 -1.74
C GLU A 423 18.61 -1.07 -2.20
N GLY A 424 18.18 -0.75 -3.42
CA GLY A 424 16.85 -1.07 -3.96
C GLY A 424 15.68 -0.33 -3.31
N ILE A 425 15.93 0.82 -2.66
CA ILE A 425 14.90 1.62 -1.96
C ILE A 425 14.84 3.06 -2.51
N THR A 426 13.70 3.73 -2.35
CA THR A 426 13.60 5.18 -2.64
C THR A 426 12.57 5.90 -1.79
N ASN A 427 12.82 7.17 -1.47
CA ASN A 427 11.76 8.05 -0.97
C ASN A 427 10.96 8.57 -2.18
N GLY A 428 9.63 8.46 -2.16
CA GLY A 428 8.82 8.76 -3.35
C GLY A 428 9.02 10.17 -3.90
N ALA A 429 9.02 11.19 -3.04
CA ALA A 429 9.30 12.56 -3.45
C ALA A 429 10.70 12.76 -4.08
N SER A 430 11.68 11.95 -3.68
CA SER A 430 13.04 11.94 -4.23
C SER A 430 13.14 11.22 -5.59
N TRP A 431 12.21 10.31 -5.90
CA TRP A 431 12.09 9.69 -7.23
C TRP A 431 11.27 10.58 -8.16
N TYR A 432 10.00 10.82 -7.82
CA TYR A 432 9.15 11.86 -8.41
C TYR A 432 8.03 12.26 -7.45
N SER A 433 7.86 13.56 -7.21
CA SER A 433 6.77 14.06 -6.35
C SER A 433 5.40 13.64 -6.88
N LEU A 434 4.64 12.94 -6.04
CA LEU A 434 3.29 12.42 -6.22
C LEU A 434 2.38 13.06 -5.15
N SER A 435 1.07 13.14 -5.41
CA SER A 435 0.09 13.69 -4.45
C SER A 435 -1.25 12.99 -4.61
N LYS A 436 -2.09 13.01 -3.57
CA LYS A 436 -3.37 12.25 -3.50
C LYS A 436 -3.17 10.72 -3.63
N GLY A 437 -2.02 10.22 -3.17
CA GLY A 437 -1.68 8.79 -3.15
C GLY A 437 -2.13 8.07 -1.89
N MET A 438 -2.23 6.74 -1.97
CA MET A 438 -2.70 5.88 -0.87
C MET A 438 -1.66 5.74 0.25
N GLN A 439 -0.38 5.60 -0.12
CA GLN A 439 0.73 5.39 0.82
C GLN A 439 0.81 6.48 1.89
N ASP A 440 0.94 7.73 1.48
CA ASP A 440 1.02 8.89 2.38
C ASP A 440 -0.30 9.13 3.13
N PHE A 441 -1.45 8.73 2.55
CA PHE A 441 -2.75 8.85 3.21
C PHE A 441 -2.86 7.94 4.44
N ASN A 442 -2.35 6.70 4.38
CA ASN A 442 -2.33 5.78 5.53
C ASN A 442 -1.67 6.43 6.75
N TYR A 443 -0.41 6.87 6.57
CA TYR A 443 0.43 7.42 7.64
C TYR A 443 -0.10 8.76 8.18
N LEU A 444 -0.80 9.55 7.36
CA LEU A 444 -1.34 10.84 7.79
C LEU A 444 -2.74 10.76 8.38
N HIS A 445 -3.57 9.77 8.02
CA HIS A 445 -4.95 9.65 8.50
C HIS A 445 -5.16 8.59 9.59
N THR A 446 -4.28 7.58 9.70
CA THR A 446 -4.46 6.42 10.60
C THR A 446 -3.17 6.13 11.38
N ASN A 447 -3.09 4.97 12.06
CA ASN A 447 -1.84 4.43 12.63
C ASN A 447 -0.96 3.70 11.59
N CYS A 448 -1.47 3.47 10.37
CA CYS A 448 -0.87 2.51 9.44
C CYS A 448 0.37 3.07 8.73
N PHE A 449 1.50 2.38 8.88
CA PHE A 449 2.72 2.67 8.14
C PHE A 449 2.67 1.90 6.81
N GLU A 450 2.47 2.60 5.69
CA GLU A 450 2.41 1.98 4.36
C GLU A 450 3.65 2.29 3.51
N ILE A 451 4.14 1.30 2.75
CA ILE A 451 5.10 1.49 1.66
C ILE A 451 4.52 1.04 0.31
N THR A 452 5.12 1.53 -0.77
CA THR A 452 4.77 1.19 -2.16
C THR A 452 5.84 0.26 -2.72
N LEU A 453 5.46 -0.92 -3.20
CA LEU A 453 6.37 -1.93 -3.72
C LEU A 453 6.25 -2.04 -5.24
N GLU A 454 7.21 -1.50 -5.97
CA GLU A 454 7.34 -1.70 -7.42
C GLU A 454 8.06 -3.02 -7.66
N LEU A 455 7.41 -3.98 -8.34
CA LEU A 455 7.84 -5.39 -8.35
C LEU A 455 8.46 -5.86 -9.67
N SER A 456 8.05 -5.29 -10.80
CA SER A 456 8.51 -5.68 -12.14
C SER A 456 8.49 -4.51 -13.12
N CYS A 457 9.51 -4.43 -13.98
CA CYS A 457 9.58 -3.41 -15.05
C CYS A 457 8.41 -3.53 -16.04
N ASP A 458 8.05 -4.77 -16.38
CA ASP A 458 6.82 -5.08 -17.10
C ASP A 458 5.65 -5.00 -16.13
N LYS A 459 4.61 -4.22 -16.48
CA LYS A 459 3.41 -4.05 -15.66
C LYS A 459 2.51 -5.28 -15.73
N PHE A 460 2.43 -5.93 -16.89
CA PHE A 460 1.60 -7.12 -17.15
C PHE A 460 2.50 -8.24 -17.71
N PRO A 461 3.40 -8.79 -16.89
CA PRO A 461 4.36 -9.81 -17.33
C PRO A 461 3.66 -11.08 -17.84
N LEU A 462 4.24 -11.73 -18.84
CA LEU A 462 3.76 -13.01 -19.37
C LEU A 462 3.57 -14.08 -18.27
N ALA A 463 2.48 -14.84 -18.33
CA ALA A 463 2.18 -15.92 -17.36
C ALA A 463 3.38 -16.87 -17.09
N SER A 464 4.18 -17.15 -18.12
CA SER A 464 5.38 -17.99 -18.05
C SER A 464 6.49 -17.50 -17.10
N VAL A 465 6.48 -16.23 -16.65
CA VAL A 465 7.44 -15.74 -15.65
C VAL A 465 6.87 -15.63 -14.24
N LEU A 466 5.55 -15.77 -14.04
CA LEU A 466 4.91 -15.62 -12.73
C LEU A 466 5.50 -16.53 -11.65
N GLN A 467 5.92 -17.76 -12.00
CA GLN A 467 6.61 -18.67 -11.08
C GLN A 467 7.97 -18.12 -10.62
N LYS A 468 8.75 -17.50 -11.52
CA LYS A 468 10.02 -16.86 -11.18
C LYS A 468 9.78 -15.65 -10.28
N GLU A 469 8.80 -14.82 -10.60
CA GLU A 469 8.49 -13.63 -9.82
C GLU A 469 7.98 -14.00 -8.41
N TRP A 470 7.13 -15.03 -8.29
CA TRP A 470 6.71 -15.60 -7.01
C TRP A 470 7.89 -16.09 -6.18
N LEU A 471 8.77 -16.93 -6.74
CA LEU A 471 9.97 -17.38 -6.04
C LEU A 471 10.93 -16.24 -5.69
N GLY A 472 10.92 -15.15 -6.47
CA GLY A 472 11.67 -13.93 -6.18
C GLY A 472 11.14 -13.10 -5.01
N ASN A 473 9.81 -13.09 -4.82
CA ASN A 473 9.08 -12.23 -3.86
C ASN A 473 8.60 -12.93 -2.58
N ARG A 474 8.38 -14.26 -2.59
CA ARG A 474 7.78 -15.00 -1.47
C ARG A 474 8.44 -14.73 -0.12
N GLU A 475 9.77 -14.77 -0.06
CA GLU A 475 10.51 -14.51 1.19
C GLU A 475 10.36 -13.05 1.63
N ALA A 476 10.36 -12.10 0.69
CA ALA A 476 10.17 -10.69 0.99
C ALA A 476 8.76 -10.37 1.50
N LEU A 477 7.73 -11.07 1.00
CA LEU A 477 6.36 -10.94 1.49
C LEU A 477 6.24 -11.43 2.94
N VAL A 478 6.86 -12.55 3.29
CA VAL A 478 6.87 -13.04 4.70
C VAL A 478 7.72 -12.12 5.58
N SER A 479 8.98 -11.84 5.20
CA SER A 479 9.91 -11.01 5.98
C SER A 479 9.39 -9.59 6.25
N TYR A 480 8.62 -9.03 5.31
CA TYR A 480 8.01 -7.71 5.50
C TYR A 480 6.80 -7.76 6.44
N LEU A 481 5.94 -8.77 6.32
CA LEU A 481 4.80 -8.96 7.21
C LEU A 481 5.26 -9.11 8.67
N GLU A 482 6.30 -9.92 8.90
CA GLU A 482 6.96 -10.10 10.21
C GLU A 482 7.42 -8.79 10.88
N GLN A 483 7.64 -7.70 10.12
CA GLN A 483 8.00 -6.40 10.69
C GLN A 483 6.88 -5.76 11.53
N VAL A 484 5.64 -6.22 11.40
CA VAL A 484 4.51 -5.72 12.21
C VAL A 484 4.70 -6.00 13.71
N HIS A 485 5.51 -7.01 14.06
CA HIS A 485 5.82 -7.37 15.44
C HIS A 485 7.01 -6.63 16.04
N HIS A 486 7.55 -5.57 15.41
CA HIS A 486 8.72 -4.84 15.91
C HIS A 486 8.35 -3.54 16.65
N GLY A 487 9.21 -3.10 17.59
CA GLY A 487 9.04 -1.84 18.32
C GLY A 487 8.45 -2.04 19.72
N ILE A 488 7.27 -1.45 19.98
CA ILE A 488 6.50 -1.64 21.21
C ILE A 488 5.02 -1.90 20.90
N LYS A 489 4.35 -2.70 21.72
CA LYS A 489 2.88 -2.79 21.76
C LYS A 489 2.38 -2.73 23.19
N GLY A 490 1.11 -2.41 23.44
CA GLY A 490 0.64 -2.20 24.79
C GLY A 490 -0.84 -1.95 24.93
N MET A 491 -1.27 -1.70 26.17
CA MET A 491 -2.65 -1.36 26.53
C MET A 491 -2.64 -0.04 27.31
N VAL A 492 -3.65 0.80 27.10
CA VAL A 492 -3.90 2.00 27.89
C VAL A 492 -5.15 1.77 28.75
N TYR A 493 -5.01 1.90 30.06
CA TYR A 493 -6.03 1.60 31.06
C TYR A 493 -6.35 2.82 31.94
N ASP A 494 -7.56 2.85 32.54
CA ASP A 494 -7.89 3.74 33.66
C ASP A 494 -7.42 3.16 35.02
N GLU A 495 -7.68 3.86 36.13
CA GLU A 495 -7.38 3.38 37.49
C GLU A 495 -8.22 2.17 37.94
N ASN A 496 -9.25 1.78 37.18
CA ASN A 496 -10.09 0.60 37.43
C ASN A 496 -9.69 -0.61 36.55
N ASN A 497 -8.73 -0.43 35.62
CA ASN A 497 -8.34 -1.37 34.57
C ASN A 497 -9.37 -1.54 33.43
N ASN A 498 -10.24 -0.55 33.20
CA ASN A 498 -10.99 -0.45 31.94
C ASN A 498 -10.04 0.04 30.83
N PRO A 499 -10.11 -0.48 29.60
CA PRO A 499 -9.34 0.05 28.48
C PRO A 499 -9.78 1.46 28.09
N ILE A 500 -8.84 2.26 27.58
CA ILE A 500 -9.06 3.63 27.08
C ILE A 500 -8.77 3.66 25.59
N ALA A 501 -9.82 3.65 24.77
CA ALA A 501 -9.72 3.84 23.32
C ALA A 501 -9.36 5.29 22.95
N ASN A 502 -8.70 5.49 21.80
CA ASN A 502 -8.27 6.79 21.28
C ASN A 502 -7.33 7.58 22.21
N ALA A 503 -6.70 6.95 23.21
CA ALA A 503 -5.56 7.53 23.90
C ALA A 503 -4.40 7.71 22.92
N VAL A 504 -3.69 8.83 23.00
CA VAL A 504 -2.54 9.17 22.14
C VAL A 504 -1.24 8.72 22.82
N ILE A 505 -0.43 7.94 22.10
CA ILE A 505 0.91 7.49 22.52
C ILE A 505 1.95 8.25 21.69
N SER A 506 2.73 9.09 22.36
CA SER A 506 3.78 9.93 21.75
C SER A 506 5.19 9.47 22.13
N VAL A 507 6.15 9.70 21.24
CA VAL A 507 7.55 9.25 21.40
C VAL A 507 8.50 10.45 21.31
N VAL A 508 9.27 10.69 22.38
CA VAL A 508 10.18 11.85 22.46
C VAL A 508 11.21 11.79 21.32
N GLY A 509 11.17 12.80 20.45
CA GLY A 509 12.05 12.94 19.28
C GLY A 509 11.45 12.47 17.95
N ILE A 510 10.22 11.98 17.93
CA ILE A 510 9.48 11.63 16.70
C ILE A 510 8.17 12.44 16.68
N HIS A 511 8.05 13.42 15.78
CA HIS A 511 6.86 14.29 15.68
C HIS A 511 5.78 13.65 14.78
N HIS A 512 5.33 12.47 15.19
CA HIS A 512 4.19 11.74 14.63
C HIS A 512 3.75 10.74 15.69
N ASP A 513 2.58 10.93 16.27
CA ASP A 513 2.04 10.12 17.37
C ASP A 513 1.05 9.07 16.84
N ILE A 514 0.64 8.11 17.68
CA ILE A 514 -0.36 7.09 17.33
C ILE A 514 -1.51 7.08 18.34
N THR A 515 -2.60 6.41 18.00
CA THR A 515 -3.76 6.19 18.87
C THR A 515 -3.88 4.74 19.32
N SER A 516 -4.58 4.51 20.42
CA SER A 516 -5.07 3.19 20.83
C SER A 516 -6.38 2.82 20.15
N GLY A 517 -6.55 1.53 19.85
CA GLY A 517 -7.73 0.94 19.23
C GLY A 517 -8.98 0.94 20.11
N ALA A 518 -10.07 0.34 19.63
CA ALA A 518 -11.36 0.30 20.33
C ALA A 518 -11.27 -0.40 21.70
N ASP A 519 -10.41 -1.40 21.82
CA ASP A 519 -10.17 -2.16 23.05
C ASP A 519 -8.98 -1.62 23.86
N GLY A 520 -8.51 -0.40 23.55
CA GLY A 520 -7.47 0.33 24.29
C GLY A 520 -6.04 -0.19 24.06
N ASP A 521 -5.85 -1.10 23.13
CA ASP A 521 -4.54 -1.61 22.72
C ASP A 521 -3.84 -0.65 21.75
N TYR A 522 -2.52 -0.77 21.58
CA TYR A 522 -1.77 0.06 20.64
C TYR A 522 -0.49 -0.62 20.15
N PHE A 523 -0.01 -0.21 18.97
CA PHE A 523 1.20 -0.73 18.32
C PHE A 523 2.04 0.42 17.78
N ARG A 524 3.31 0.52 18.20
CA ARG A 524 4.27 1.49 17.64
C ARG A 524 5.52 0.81 17.11
N LEU A 525 5.66 0.81 15.79
CA LEU A 525 6.88 0.43 15.11
C LEU A 525 8.02 1.38 15.49
N LEU A 526 9.12 0.82 16.01
CA LEU A 526 10.34 1.53 16.40
C LEU A 526 11.56 0.67 16.06
N LEU A 527 12.68 1.32 15.75
CA LEU A 527 13.97 0.64 15.62
C LEU A 527 14.56 0.32 17.01
N PRO A 528 15.57 -0.57 17.10
CA PRO A 528 16.26 -0.84 18.36
C PRO A 528 16.88 0.43 18.96
N GLY A 529 16.62 0.68 20.24
CA GLY A 529 17.01 1.93 20.92
C GLY A 529 16.25 2.16 22.22
N THR A 530 16.65 3.17 22.99
CA THR A 530 15.96 3.59 24.21
C THR A 530 15.14 4.84 23.96
N TYR A 531 13.84 4.77 24.28
CA TYR A 531 12.85 5.80 24.02
C TYR A 531 12.17 6.24 25.31
N THR A 532 11.74 7.51 25.35
CA THR A 532 10.79 8.00 26.35
C THR A 532 9.44 8.15 25.65
N VAL A 533 8.43 7.48 26.18
CA VAL A 533 7.10 7.30 25.58
C VAL A 533 6.05 7.80 26.55
N THR A 534 5.05 8.52 26.07
CA THR A 534 3.97 9.07 26.91
C THR A 534 2.61 8.70 26.34
N ALA A 535 1.76 8.08 27.16
CA ALA A 535 0.33 7.92 26.86
C ALA A 535 -0.48 9.05 27.49
N SER A 536 -1.51 9.52 26.77
CA SER A 536 -2.40 10.60 27.20
C SER A 536 -3.81 10.43 26.62
N ALA A 537 -4.84 10.92 27.31
CA ALA A 537 -6.23 10.84 26.87
C ALA A 537 -7.06 12.01 27.42
N GLU A 538 -8.15 12.39 26.75
CA GLU A 538 -9.03 13.46 27.24
C GLU A 538 -9.63 13.09 28.61
N GLY A 539 -9.54 14.01 29.58
CA GLY A 539 -10.01 13.78 30.94
C GLY A 539 -9.03 13.02 31.85
N TYR A 540 -7.83 12.67 31.36
CA TYR A 540 -6.79 11.99 32.12
C TYR A 540 -5.49 12.80 32.25
N LEU A 541 -4.69 12.50 33.27
CA LEU A 541 -3.30 12.93 33.37
C LEU A 541 -2.42 12.02 32.50
N PRO A 542 -1.45 12.59 31.74
CA PRO A 542 -0.53 11.79 30.94
C PRO A 542 0.41 10.96 31.82
N SER A 543 0.81 9.78 31.32
CA SER A 543 1.78 8.90 31.97
C SER A 543 2.95 8.65 31.04
N THR A 544 4.17 8.93 31.52
CA THR A 544 5.42 8.77 30.77
C THR A 544 6.21 7.57 31.29
N SER A 545 6.90 6.85 30.41
CA SER A 545 7.80 5.75 30.76
C SER A 545 8.96 5.63 29.78
N THR A 546 10.08 5.07 30.24
CA THR A 546 11.28 4.82 29.43
C THR A 546 11.36 3.33 29.08
N VAL A 547 11.54 3.01 27.81
CA VAL A 547 11.57 1.64 27.29
C VAL A 547 12.78 1.45 26.37
N THR A 548 13.36 0.26 26.35
CA THR A 548 14.46 -0.13 25.44
C THR A 548 13.97 -1.20 24.49
N VAL A 549 13.83 -0.84 23.21
CA VAL A 549 13.44 -1.70 22.10
C VAL A 549 14.65 -2.53 21.65
N GLY A 550 14.46 -3.85 21.52
CA GLY A 550 15.46 -4.77 20.99
C GLY A 550 15.32 -5.01 19.47
N PRO A 551 16.19 -5.85 18.87
CA PRO A 551 16.11 -6.25 17.46
C PRO A 551 15.11 -7.41 17.19
N ALA A 552 14.39 -7.86 18.22
CA ALA A 552 13.42 -8.95 18.17
C ALA A 552 11.98 -8.38 18.31
N GLU A 553 11.05 -9.23 18.78
CA GLU A 553 9.65 -8.89 19.05
C GLU A 553 9.44 -7.61 19.89
N ALA A 554 8.29 -6.98 19.66
CA ALA A 554 7.88 -5.72 20.27
C ALA A 554 7.73 -5.84 21.79
N ILE A 555 8.34 -4.90 22.50
CA ILE A 555 8.28 -4.87 23.96
C ILE A 555 6.87 -4.47 24.40
N GLN A 556 6.28 -5.27 25.29
CA GLN A 556 4.98 -4.95 25.90
C GLN A 556 5.15 -3.80 26.91
N LEU A 557 4.40 -2.71 26.72
CA LEU A 557 4.43 -1.52 27.57
C LEU A 557 2.99 -1.03 27.85
N HIS A 558 2.47 -1.32 29.04
CA HIS A 558 1.14 -0.87 29.44
C HIS A 558 1.20 0.49 30.16
N PHE A 559 0.17 1.31 29.97
CA PHE A 559 0.01 2.60 30.64
C PHE A 559 -1.28 2.60 31.47
N HIS A 560 -1.21 3.06 32.72
CA HIS A 560 -2.38 3.31 33.56
C HIS A 560 -2.52 4.81 33.77
N LEU A 561 -3.56 5.40 33.20
CA LEU A 561 -3.83 6.83 33.24
C LEU A 561 -4.74 7.19 34.41
N LYS A 562 -4.40 8.27 35.12
CA LYS A 562 -5.18 8.76 36.27
C LYS A 562 -6.20 9.80 35.81
N PRO A 563 -7.45 9.81 36.30
CA PRO A 563 -8.39 10.88 36.00
C PRO A 563 -7.79 12.25 36.33
N ALA A 564 -7.94 13.21 35.40
CA ALA A 564 -7.57 14.58 35.66
C ALA A 564 -8.44 15.16 36.80
N PRO A 565 -7.90 16.02 37.68
CA PRO A 565 -8.70 16.74 38.65
C PRO A 565 -9.86 17.47 37.97
N LYS A 566 -11.06 17.37 38.54
CA LYS A 566 -12.25 18.09 38.07
C LYS A 566 -12.19 19.57 38.44
N ASP A 567 -11.18 20.28 37.92
CA ASP A 567 -11.09 21.71 38.09
C ASP A 567 -12.27 22.40 37.40
N VAL A 568 -12.88 23.31 38.17
CA VAL A 568 -14.17 23.91 37.86
C VAL A 568 -14.11 24.72 36.57
N ASN A 569 -15.25 24.86 35.92
CA ASN A 569 -15.50 25.58 34.66
C ASN A 569 -15.12 27.07 34.71
N LEU A 570 -13.81 27.36 34.73
CA LEU A 570 -13.21 28.66 35.07
C LEU A 570 -12.16 29.13 34.05
N ASN A 571 -12.47 29.08 32.75
CA ASN A 571 -11.88 30.05 31.82
C ASN A 571 -12.68 30.40 30.55
N LYS A 572 -13.79 29.71 30.21
CA LYS A 572 -14.66 30.14 29.09
C LYS A 572 -15.38 31.49 29.29
N ASN A 573 -15.33 32.07 30.49
CA ASN A 573 -15.96 33.36 30.83
C ASN A 573 -15.01 34.57 30.92
N LEU A 574 -13.69 34.42 30.73
CA LEU A 574 -12.73 35.53 30.82
C LEU A 574 -12.45 36.25 29.50
N LEU A 575 -12.91 35.72 28.36
CA LEU A 575 -12.89 36.41 27.07
C LEU A 575 -14.07 37.39 26.89
N ASN A 576 -15.26 37.06 27.40
CA ASN A 576 -16.47 37.89 27.30
C ASN A 576 -16.53 39.09 28.28
N LYS A 577 -15.38 39.61 28.72
CA LYS A 577 -15.33 40.78 29.62
C LYS A 577 -14.25 41.81 29.30
N LYS A 578 -13.83 41.89 28.03
CA LYS A 578 -12.95 42.95 27.50
C LYS A 578 -13.58 43.87 26.43
N GLU A 579 -14.89 43.78 26.19
CA GLU A 579 -15.64 44.80 25.45
C GLU A 579 -16.61 45.54 26.36
N THR A 580 -16.20 46.69 26.90
CA THR A 580 -17.06 47.86 27.27
C THR A 580 -16.20 48.94 27.95
N HIS A 581 -15.42 49.71 27.18
CA HIS A 581 -14.94 51.07 27.59
C HIS A 581 -14.33 51.84 26.39
N SER A 582 -15.13 52.09 25.35
CA SER A 582 -14.76 53.02 24.27
C SER A 582 -15.16 54.46 24.62
N GLY A 583 -14.21 55.24 25.13
CA GLY A 583 -14.41 56.68 25.38
C GLY A 583 -14.66 57.43 24.07
N LYS A 584 -15.80 58.13 23.97
CA LYS A 584 -16.16 58.91 22.77
C LYS A 584 -15.42 60.25 22.74
N THR A 585 -14.42 60.38 21.86
CA THR A 585 -13.83 61.66 21.49
C THR A 585 -14.26 62.01 20.06
N PRO A 586 -15.05 63.08 19.83
CA PRO A 586 -15.56 63.41 18.50
C PRO A 586 -14.50 64.07 17.62
N LEU A 587 -14.18 63.45 16.48
CA LEU A 587 -13.36 64.06 15.42
C LEU A 587 -14.13 65.21 14.75
N ARG A 588 -13.45 66.34 14.55
CA ARG A 588 -13.97 67.49 13.78
C ARG A 588 -13.60 67.37 12.30
N ASN A 589 -14.52 67.72 11.41
CA ASN A 589 -14.26 67.89 9.99
C ASN A 589 -13.22 68.99 9.73
N PRO A 590 -12.24 68.76 8.85
CA PRO A 590 -11.69 69.80 7.99
C PRO A 590 -12.61 69.98 6.76
N GLY A 591 -13.01 71.23 6.48
CA GLY A 591 -13.64 71.60 5.20
C GLY A 591 -12.59 71.76 4.08
N PRO A 592 -13.01 71.88 2.82
CA PRO A 592 -12.12 71.76 1.67
C PRO A 592 -11.25 73.00 1.42
N ARG A 593 -9.99 72.75 1.04
CA ARG A 593 -9.11 73.60 0.22
C ARG A 593 -8.03 72.75 -0.42
#